data_AF-K2IY32-F1
#
_entry.id   AF-K2IY32-F1
#
_cell.length_a   1.000
_cell.length_b   1.000
_cell.length_c   1.000
_cell.angle_alpha   90.00
_cell.angle_beta   90.00
_cell.angle_gamma   90.00
#
_symmetry.space_group_name_H-M   'P 1'
#
loop_
_entity.id
_entity.type
_entity.pdbx_description
1 polymer ?
#
loop_
_entity_poly.entity_id
_entity_poly.type
_entity_poly.pdbx_seq_one_letter_code
_entity_poly.pdbx_strand_id
1 'polypeptide(L)'
;MNKPYRLAPEQLSRLIPELGYGFVTDKVTVDGQAVDYMVRQEPENDDDSGWVFYGGGETQAYLDNPDNTSVLSLNTVANYDPAIIPFLTYPPGTEIERQPDGRLQVVSGHTERPQVILQPPVGPGWVDIAGRWTFDSSELLLRRLDGNSLVLWRPGLTFWISLYGASTADCEGRMAALLAQTSPMKTDLEQRVADRHCQAAYRLQEEVDGKSQCGTYLFGFAEGGDIHLAIYQDDDTHQASVRRVWDTLRYQGA
;
A
#
# COMPACT_ATOMS: atom_id res chain seq x y z
N MET A 1 0.13 -9.34 -35.28
CA MET A 1 1.34 -10.10 -34.83
C MET A 1 1.41 -9.99 -33.33
N ASN A 2 1.91 -11.01 -32.62
CA ASN A 2 2.05 -10.92 -31.17
C ASN A 2 3.25 -10.02 -30.84
N LYS A 3 3.03 -8.99 -30.03
CA LYS A 3 4.06 -8.01 -29.69
C LYS A 3 5.10 -8.65 -28.75
N PRO A 4 6.41 -8.46 -28.96
CA PRO A 4 7.45 -9.15 -28.19
C PRO A 4 7.71 -8.44 -26.86
N TYR A 5 6.72 -8.45 -25.96
CA TYR A 5 6.84 -7.86 -24.63
C TYR A 5 8.01 -8.47 -23.84
N ARG A 6 8.72 -7.64 -23.09
CA ARG A 6 9.88 -8.04 -22.26
C ARG A 6 9.47 -8.97 -21.12
N LEU A 7 8.31 -8.72 -20.51
CA LEU A 7 7.76 -9.51 -19.41
C LEU A 7 6.67 -10.44 -19.94
N ALA A 8 6.81 -11.73 -19.62
CA ALA A 8 5.76 -12.72 -19.83
C ALA A 8 4.67 -12.61 -18.74
N PRO A 9 3.42 -13.05 -19.00
CA PRO A 9 2.33 -12.99 -18.03
C PRO A 9 2.66 -13.62 -16.69
N GLU A 10 3.45 -14.70 -16.67
CA GLU A 10 3.84 -15.43 -15.46
C GLU A 10 4.84 -14.67 -14.59
N GLN A 11 5.48 -13.62 -15.14
CA GLN A 11 6.39 -12.74 -14.40
C GLN A 11 5.66 -11.58 -13.73
N LEU A 12 4.38 -11.36 -14.07
CA LEU A 12 3.60 -10.26 -13.53
C LEU A 12 3.07 -10.61 -12.14
N SER A 13 3.34 -9.73 -11.18
CA SER A 13 2.79 -9.79 -9.83
C SER A 13 1.76 -8.69 -9.61
N ARG A 14 0.85 -8.90 -8.66
CA ARG A 14 -0.07 -7.85 -8.21
C ARG A 14 0.70 -6.88 -7.30
N LEU A 15 1.02 -5.69 -7.82
CA LEU A 15 1.77 -4.65 -7.11
C LEU A 15 0.88 -3.50 -6.61
N ILE A 16 -0.26 -3.29 -7.26
CA ILE A 16 -1.20 -2.21 -6.98
C ILE A 16 -2.64 -2.71 -7.06
N PRO A 17 -3.63 -2.00 -6.47
CA PRO A 17 -5.05 -2.29 -6.73
C PRO A 17 -5.40 -2.11 -8.21
N GLU A 18 -6.59 -2.55 -8.62
CA GLU A 18 -7.11 -2.24 -9.95
C GLU A 18 -7.31 -0.73 -10.07
N LEU A 19 -6.60 -0.11 -11.02
CA LEU A 19 -6.62 1.33 -11.30
C LEU A 19 -6.87 1.63 -12.79
N GLY A 20 -7.39 0.66 -13.54
CA GLY A 20 -7.63 0.78 -14.97
C GLY A 20 -6.38 0.59 -15.83
N TYR A 21 -6.46 1.12 -17.04
CA TYR A 21 -5.48 0.97 -18.11
C TYR A 21 -4.83 2.31 -18.45
N GLY A 22 -3.61 2.26 -18.99
CA GLY A 22 -2.90 3.44 -19.46
C GLY A 22 -2.17 3.15 -20.76
N PHE A 23 -1.87 4.21 -21.49
CA PHE A 23 -1.05 4.15 -22.70
C PHE A 23 0.42 4.03 -22.33
N VAL A 24 1.15 3.15 -22.99
CA VAL A 24 2.58 2.94 -22.75
C VAL A 24 3.30 2.68 -24.06
N THR A 25 4.49 3.25 -24.21
CA THR A 25 5.32 3.08 -25.41
C THR A 25 6.14 1.78 -25.35
N ASP A 26 6.60 1.32 -26.52
CA ASP A 26 7.45 0.13 -26.61
C ASP A 26 8.84 0.32 -26.05
N LYS A 27 9.24 1.58 -25.84
CA LYS A 27 10.44 1.89 -25.05
C LYS A 27 10.38 1.25 -23.69
N VAL A 28 9.22 1.28 -23.04
CA VAL A 28 9.01 0.60 -21.77
C VAL A 28 8.78 -0.90 -21.98
N THR A 29 7.84 -1.27 -22.84
CA THR A 29 7.31 -2.65 -22.84
C THR A 29 8.10 -3.66 -23.68
N VAL A 30 8.84 -3.21 -24.70
CA VAL A 30 9.63 -4.07 -25.59
C VAL A 30 11.12 -3.86 -25.36
N ASP A 31 11.59 -2.60 -25.38
CA ASP A 31 13.00 -2.27 -25.15
C ASP A 31 13.39 -2.47 -23.66
N GLY A 32 12.40 -2.45 -22.74
CA GLY A 32 12.60 -2.68 -21.32
C GLY A 32 13.20 -1.48 -20.58
N GLN A 33 13.02 -0.27 -21.12
CA GLN A 33 13.46 0.97 -20.48
C GLN A 33 12.55 1.30 -19.28
N ALA A 34 13.13 1.96 -18.28
CA ALA A 34 12.35 2.56 -17.20
C ALA A 34 11.48 3.68 -17.76
N VAL A 35 10.39 4.01 -17.06
CA VAL A 35 9.56 5.18 -17.40
C VAL A 35 10.39 6.44 -17.17
N ASP A 36 10.66 7.19 -18.22
CA ASP A 36 11.43 8.44 -18.20
C ASP A 36 10.50 9.65 -18.01
N TYR A 37 9.32 9.60 -18.61
CA TYR A 37 8.29 10.63 -18.49
C TYR A 37 6.91 9.99 -18.40
N MET A 38 6.04 10.54 -17.57
CA MET A 38 4.63 10.14 -17.50
C MET A 38 3.73 11.33 -17.24
N VAL A 39 2.55 11.32 -17.86
CA VAL A 39 1.54 12.35 -17.71
C VAL A 39 0.17 11.71 -17.48
N ARG A 40 -0.65 12.33 -16.63
CA ARG A 40 -2.05 11.94 -16.46
C ARG A 40 -2.96 12.93 -17.20
N GLN A 41 -3.65 12.45 -18.21
CA GLN A 41 -4.69 13.16 -18.93
C GLN A 41 -6.06 12.92 -18.29
N GLU A 42 -7.09 13.62 -18.77
CA GLU A 42 -8.47 13.31 -18.40
C GLU A 42 -8.84 11.92 -18.97
N PRO A 43 -9.34 11.00 -18.14
CA PRO A 43 -9.85 9.71 -18.60
C PRO A 43 -10.91 9.84 -19.68
N GLU A 44 -10.84 9.00 -20.71
CA GLU A 44 -11.87 8.93 -21.74
C GLU A 44 -13.11 8.11 -21.31
N ASN A 45 -12.94 7.18 -20.37
CA ASN A 45 -13.98 6.29 -19.84
C ASN A 45 -13.56 5.69 -18.49
N ASP A 46 -14.44 4.89 -17.87
CA ASP A 46 -14.22 4.33 -16.53
C ASP A 46 -13.02 3.36 -16.43
N ASP A 47 -12.62 2.72 -17.52
CA ASP A 47 -11.48 1.80 -17.56
C ASP A 47 -10.17 2.52 -17.90
N ASP A 48 -10.24 3.73 -18.47
CA ASP A 48 -9.07 4.56 -18.74
C ASP A 48 -8.61 5.28 -17.46
N SER A 49 -7.36 5.08 -17.09
CA SER A 49 -6.79 5.78 -15.94
C SER A 49 -6.37 7.22 -16.24
N GLY A 50 -6.24 7.55 -17.53
CA GLY A 50 -5.65 8.78 -18.05
C GLY A 50 -4.12 8.77 -18.09
N TRP A 51 -3.44 7.74 -17.56
CA TRP A 51 -1.98 7.70 -17.56
C TRP A 51 -1.39 7.36 -18.92
N VAL A 52 -0.35 8.11 -19.29
CA VAL A 52 0.49 7.87 -20.46
C VAL A 52 1.95 7.77 -20.01
N PHE A 53 2.64 6.71 -20.41
CA PHE A 53 4.00 6.37 -19.98
C PHE A 53 4.97 6.30 -21.16
N TYR A 54 6.10 6.97 -21.03
CA TYR A 54 7.16 7.04 -22.05
C TYR A 54 8.48 6.53 -21.45
N GLY A 55 9.27 5.81 -22.26
CA GLY A 55 10.58 5.29 -21.85
C GLY A 55 11.74 6.22 -22.17
N GLY A 56 11.50 7.28 -22.96
CA GLY A 56 12.48 8.31 -23.31
C GLY A 56 12.98 8.21 -24.75
N GLY A 57 13.18 9.36 -25.39
CA GLY A 57 13.71 9.46 -26.75
C GLY A 57 12.70 9.12 -27.86
N GLU A 58 11.42 8.97 -27.55
CA GLU A 58 10.36 8.86 -28.54
C GLU A 58 10.26 10.14 -29.39
N THR A 59 10.28 9.98 -30.71
CA THR A 59 10.06 11.09 -31.67
C THR A 59 8.59 11.16 -32.08
N GLN A 60 8.15 12.27 -32.68
CA GLN A 60 6.79 12.36 -33.22
C GLN A 60 6.50 11.24 -34.22
N ALA A 61 7.41 10.97 -35.16
CA ALA A 61 7.25 9.89 -36.14
C ALA A 61 7.17 8.50 -35.49
N TYR A 62 7.79 8.31 -34.32
CA TYR A 62 7.68 7.09 -33.54
C TYR A 62 6.29 6.98 -32.88
N LEU A 63 5.80 8.08 -32.29
CA LEU A 63 4.49 8.14 -31.62
C LEU A 63 3.32 8.07 -32.61
N ASP A 64 3.50 8.56 -33.83
CA ASP A 64 2.50 8.51 -34.91
C ASP A 64 2.26 7.09 -35.42
N ASN A 65 3.14 6.13 -35.10
CA ASN A 65 2.94 4.73 -35.44
C ASN A 65 2.21 3.99 -34.30
N PRO A 66 0.94 3.56 -34.50
CA PRO A 66 0.18 2.86 -33.47
C PRO A 66 0.79 1.51 -33.06
N ASP A 67 1.66 0.92 -33.89
CA ASP A 67 2.35 -0.32 -33.53
C ASP A 67 3.40 -0.13 -32.44
N ASN A 68 3.82 1.11 -32.15
CA ASN A 68 4.85 1.46 -31.16
C ASN A 68 4.31 1.74 -29.75
N THR A 69 2.99 1.61 -29.55
CA THR A 69 2.31 1.86 -28.28
C THR A 69 1.38 0.71 -27.92
N SER A 70 0.91 0.69 -26.68
CA SER A 70 -0.04 -0.30 -26.16
C SER A 70 -0.87 0.29 -25.05
N VAL A 71 -2.08 -0.24 -24.86
CA VAL A 71 -2.93 0.05 -23.70
C VAL A 71 -2.82 -1.15 -22.76
N LEU A 72 -2.24 -0.95 -21.59
CA LEU A 72 -1.99 -2.02 -20.60
C LEU A 72 -2.54 -1.60 -19.24
N SER A 73 -2.86 -2.58 -18.39
CA SER A 73 -3.26 -2.28 -17.01
C SER A 73 -2.12 -1.56 -16.29
N LEU A 74 -2.43 -0.62 -15.40
CA LEU A 74 -1.40 0.08 -14.64
C LEU A 74 -0.54 -0.88 -13.81
N ASN A 75 -1.11 -2.00 -13.37
CA ASN A 75 -0.37 -3.05 -12.67
C ASN A 75 0.72 -3.65 -13.57
N THR A 76 0.45 -3.81 -14.86
CA THR A 76 1.44 -4.31 -15.82
C THR A 76 2.60 -3.32 -15.95
N VAL A 77 2.32 -2.03 -16.15
CA VAL A 77 3.36 -0.99 -16.23
C VAL A 77 4.17 -0.90 -14.94
N ALA A 78 3.53 -1.03 -13.77
CA ALA A 78 4.23 -1.07 -12.48
C ALA A 78 5.16 -2.28 -12.31
N ASN A 79 4.96 -3.39 -13.04
CA ASN A 79 5.91 -4.50 -13.05
C ASN A 79 7.13 -4.21 -13.94
N TYR A 80 7.00 -3.37 -14.97
CA TYR A 80 8.14 -2.86 -15.73
C TYR A 80 8.94 -1.85 -14.92
N ASP A 81 8.24 -0.96 -14.20
CA ASP A 81 8.87 0.07 -13.40
C ASP A 81 8.11 0.33 -12.09
N PRO A 82 8.51 -0.32 -10.98
CA PRO A 82 7.88 -0.11 -9.68
C PRO A 82 8.04 1.31 -9.12
N ALA A 83 8.94 2.14 -9.66
CA ALA A 83 9.14 3.49 -9.17
C ALA A 83 7.93 4.40 -9.42
N ILE A 84 7.05 4.04 -10.37
CA ILE A 84 5.84 4.81 -10.68
C ILE A 84 4.76 4.67 -9.60
N ILE A 85 4.80 3.59 -8.78
CA ILE A 85 3.71 3.22 -7.87
C ILE A 85 3.23 4.40 -6.99
N PRO A 86 4.11 5.18 -6.33
CA PRO A 86 3.69 6.29 -5.49
C PRO A 86 2.97 7.44 -6.20
N PHE A 87 3.00 7.47 -7.54
CA PHE A 87 2.43 8.53 -8.34
C PHE A 87 1.08 8.19 -8.96
N LEU A 88 0.69 6.91 -9.02
CA LEU A 88 -0.48 6.46 -9.80
C LEU A 88 -1.83 7.02 -9.33
N THR A 89 -1.88 7.60 -8.12
CA THR A 89 -3.08 8.26 -7.55
C THR A 89 -3.10 9.77 -7.73
N TYR A 90 -2.07 10.37 -8.35
CA TYR A 90 -2.03 11.80 -8.63
C TYR A 90 -3.12 12.21 -9.63
N PRO A 91 -3.72 13.42 -9.51
CA PRO A 91 -4.86 13.83 -10.34
C PRO A 91 -4.47 14.05 -11.81
N PRO A 92 -5.45 14.06 -12.74
CA PRO A 92 -5.25 14.55 -14.11
C PRO A 92 -4.56 15.92 -14.16
N GLY A 93 -3.77 16.17 -15.19
CA GLY A 93 -2.89 17.33 -15.32
C GLY A 93 -1.53 17.17 -14.62
N THR A 94 -1.24 16.00 -14.06
CA THR A 94 0.08 15.72 -13.44
C THR A 94 1.09 15.28 -14.49
N GLU A 95 2.27 15.89 -14.48
CA GLU A 95 3.44 15.52 -15.28
C GLU A 95 4.59 15.15 -14.35
N ILE A 96 5.27 14.04 -14.64
CA ILE A 96 6.37 13.50 -13.83
C ILE A 96 7.51 13.11 -14.76
N GLU A 97 8.73 13.47 -14.37
CA GLU A 97 9.96 13.20 -15.13
C GLU A 97 10.98 12.49 -14.23
N ARG A 98 11.70 11.54 -14.82
CA ARG A 98 12.84 10.88 -14.19
C ARG A 98 14.06 11.78 -14.28
N GLN A 99 14.60 12.12 -13.12
CA GLN A 99 15.77 12.97 -13.01
C GLN A 99 17.07 12.19 -13.27
N PRO A 100 18.21 12.87 -13.50
CA PRO A 100 19.50 12.20 -13.73
C PRO A 100 19.96 11.29 -12.59
N ASP A 101 19.46 11.49 -11.37
CA ASP A 101 19.72 10.62 -10.21
C ASP A 101 18.83 9.36 -10.18
N GLY A 102 17.98 9.18 -11.19
CA GLY A 102 17.07 8.05 -11.37
C GLY A 102 15.72 8.20 -10.67
N ARG A 103 15.49 9.28 -9.91
CA ARG A 103 14.24 9.50 -9.16
C ARG A 103 13.18 10.19 -10.02
N LEU A 104 11.94 9.73 -9.91
CA LEU A 104 10.79 10.41 -10.50
C LEU A 104 10.42 11.64 -9.65
N GLN A 105 10.15 12.77 -10.30
CA GLN A 105 9.71 14.01 -9.68
C GLN A 105 8.54 14.61 -10.46
N VAL A 106 7.56 15.15 -9.74
CA VAL A 106 6.46 15.91 -10.33
C VAL A 106 7.02 17.23 -10.86
N VAL A 107 6.83 17.48 -12.16
CA VAL A 107 7.32 18.68 -12.87
C VAL A 107 6.17 19.62 -13.27
N SER A 108 4.94 19.12 -13.32
CA SER A 108 3.75 19.97 -13.39
C SER A 108 3.66 20.80 -12.11
N GLY A 109 3.54 22.13 -12.25
CA GLY A 109 3.65 23.06 -11.12
C GLY A 109 2.66 22.80 -9.97
N HIS A 110 1.46 23.38 -10.03
CA HIS A 110 0.48 23.33 -8.93
C HIS A 110 -0.30 22.01 -8.93
N THR A 111 0.38 20.91 -8.63
CA THR A 111 -0.25 19.60 -8.47
C THR A 111 -0.48 19.30 -6.99
N GLU A 112 -1.75 19.15 -6.60
CA GLU A 112 -2.08 18.74 -5.24
C GLU A 112 -1.64 17.29 -5.01
N ARG A 113 -0.92 17.07 -3.89
CA ARG A 113 -0.51 15.72 -3.51
C ARG A 113 -1.74 14.95 -3.02
N PRO A 114 -2.04 13.76 -3.59
CA PRO A 114 -3.21 13.00 -3.17
C PRO A 114 -3.05 12.50 -1.73
N GLN A 115 -4.18 12.37 -1.03
CA GLN A 115 -4.23 11.81 0.33
C GLN A 115 -3.74 10.36 0.37
N VAL A 116 -4.09 9.59 -0.67
CA VAL A 116 -3.67 8.21 -0.83
C VAL A 116 -2.42 8.15 -1.69
N ILE A 117 -1.34 7.61 -1.14
CA ILE A 117 -0.09 7.37 -1.84
C ILE A 117 0.21 5.88 -1.79
N LEU A 118 0.14 5.21 -2.94
CA LEU A 118 0.51 3.79 -3.02
C LEU A 118 2.00 3.61 -2.73
N GLN A 119 2.36 2.43 -2.26
CA GLN A 119 3.74 2.03 -1.99
C GLN A 119 3.95 0.62 -2.54
N PRO A 120 5.21 0.21 -2.78
CA PRO A 120 5.50 -1.18 -3.09
C PRO A 120 4.87 -2.13 -2.04
N PRO A 121 4.27 -3.25 -2.48
CA PRO A 121 3.63 -4.19 -1.57
C PRO A 121 4.67 -4.82 -0.64
N VAL A 122 4.19 -5.40 0.46
CA VAL A 122 5.00 -6.24 1.33
C VAL A 122 4.70 -7.70 1.02
N GLY A 123 5.75 -8.47 0.75
CA GLY A 123 5.63 -9.91 0.51
C GLY A 123 5.50 -10.71 1.81
N PRO A 124 5.32 -12.04 1.71
CA PRO A 124 5.40 -12.93 2.86
C PRO A 124 6.74 -12.80 3.60
N GLY A 125 6.69 -12.90 4.93
CA GLY A 125 7.80 -12.75 5.86
C GLY A 125 7.62 -11.59 6.82
N TRP A 126 8.72 -11.14 7.41
CA TRP A 126 8.74 -10.05 8.37
C TRP A 126 8.47 -8.70 7.70
N VAL A 127 7.40 -8.05 8.13
CA VAL A 127 7.02 -6.71 7.69
C VAL A 127 7.62 -5.68 8.64
N ASP A 128 8.44 -4.77 8.12
CA ASP A 128 8.94 -3.61 8.88
C ASP A 128 7.91 -2.48 8.87
N ILE A 129 7.59 -1.98 10.07
CA ILE A 129 6.72 -0.84 10.30
C ILE A 129 7.56 0.30 10.88
N ALA A 130 8.04 1.16 9.97
CA ALA A 130 8.80 2.37 10.27
C ALA A 130 10.06 2.15 11.12
N GLY A 131 10.74 1.01 10.97
CA GLY A 131 11.96 0.68 11.69
C GLY A 131 11.78 0.45 13.20
N ARG A 132 10.54 0.32 13.70
CA ARG A 132 10.25 0.21 15.14
C ARG A 132 9.46 -1.03 15.49
N TRP A 133 8.49 -1.38 14.66
CA TRP A 133 7.60 -2.51 14.90
C TRP A 133 7.72 -3.50 13.75
N THR A 134 7.57 -4.78 14.06
CA THR A 134 7.49 -5.82 13.05
C THR A 134 6.47 -6.87 13.41
N PHE A 135 5.94 -7.55 12.40
CA PHE A 135 5.18 -8.77 12.52
C PHE A 135 5.42 -9.64 11.28
N ASP A 136 5.10 -10.92 11.37
CA ASP A 136 5.20 -11.86 10.25
C ASP A 136 3.88 -11.89 9.47
N SER A 137 3.95 -11.79 8.15
CA SER A 137 2.84 -12.01 7.23
C SER A 137 3.09 -13.28 6.42
N SER A 138 2.10 -14.16 6.27
CA SER A 138 2.21 -15.30 5.35
C SER A 138 1.82 -14.94 3.91
N GLU A 139 1.39 -13.70 3.67
CA GLU A 139 0.73 -13.30 2.43
C GLU A 139 1.33 -12.00 1.88
N LEU A 140 1.18 -11.80 0.58
CA LEU A 140 1.44 -10.50 -0.04
C LEU A 140 0.31 -9.53 0.32
N LEU A 141 0.69 -8.34 0.79
CA LEU A 141 -0.23 -7.26 1.10
C LEU A 141 0.15 -6.03 0.27
N LEU A 142 -0.83 -5.46 -0.42
CA LEU A 142 -0.72 -4.13 -1.02
C LEU A 142 -0.49 -3.10 0.09
N ARG A 143 0.19 -2.00 -0.26
CA ARG A 143 0.62 -0.98 0.70
C ARG A 143 0.29 0.41 0.22
N ARG A 144 -0.20 1.27 1.12
CA ARG A 144 -0.43 2.69 0.87
C ARG A 144 -0.27 3.50 2.14
N LEU A 145 0.06 4.77 1.98
CA LEU A 145 -0.20 5.79 2.98
C LEU A 145 -1.57 6.38 2.71
N ASP A 146 -2.36 6.53 3.76
CA ASP A 146 -3.70 7.11 3.71
C ASP A 146 -3.85 8.07 4.89
N GLY A 147 -3.65 9.37 4.60
CA GLY A 147 -3.48 10.37 5.64
C GLY A 147 -2.29 10.03 6.56
N ASN A 148 -2.58 9.81 7.84
CA ASN A 148 -1.57 9.46 8.85
C ASN A 148 -1.44 7.95 9.10
N SER A 149 -2.17 7.12 8.34
CA SER A 149 -2.15 5.67 8.49
C SER A 149 -1.30 5.02 7.41
N LEU A 150 -0.54 4.00 7.82
CA LEU A 150 -0.06 2.98 6.90
C LEU A 150 -1.17 1.94 6.74
N VAL A 151 -1.56 1.65 5.51
CA VAL A 151 -2.57 0.62 5.23
C VAL A 151 -1.94 -0.52 4.47
N LEU A 152 -2.09 -1.73 5.00
CA LEU A 152 -1.72 -2.99 4.35
C LEU A 152 -2.99 -3.76 4.05
N TRP A 153 -3.18 -4.25 2.82
CA TRP A 153 -4.42 -4.95 2.49
C TRP A 153 -4.31 -5.94 1.34
N ARG A 154 -5.32 -6.78 1.25
CA ARG A 154 -5.68 -7.61 0.10
C ARG A 154 -7.22 -7.76 0.06
N PRO A 155 -7.82 -8.33 -0.99
CA PRO A 155 -9.25 -8.62 -0.97
C PRO A 155 -9.61 -9.43 0.28
N GLY A 156 -10.61 -8.97 1.04
CA GLY A 156 -11.10 -9.59 2.26
C GLY A 156 -10.40 -9.20 3.57
N LEU A 157 -9.26 -8.51 3.53
CA LEU A 157 -8.45 -8.22 4.73
C LEU A 157 -7.72 -6.88 4.63
N THR A 158 -7.96 -5.99 5.59
CA THR A 158 -7.33 -4.67 5.67
C THR A 158 -6.78 -4.40 7.07
N PHE A 159 -5.51 -4.00 7.15
CA PHE A 159 -4.85 -3.52 8.35
C PHE A 159 -4.66 -2.01 8.25
N TRP A 160 -5.35 -1.24 9.09
CA TRP A 160 -5.09 0.18 9.30
C TRP A 160 -4.11 0.35 10.46
N ILE A 161 -2.91 0.83 10.15
CA ILE A 161 -1.80 0.90 11.10
C ILE A 161 -1.51 2.37 11.42
N SER A 162 -1.65 2.71 12.70
CA SER A 162 -1.28 4.01 13.25
C SER A 162 -0.09 3.86 14.21
N LEU A 163 0.85 4.80 14.12
CA LEU A 163 1.98 4.89 15.03
C LEU A 163 1.85 6.12 15.91
N TYR A 164 2.16 5.96 17.19
CA TYR A 164 2.17 7.05 18.15
C TYR A 164 3.58 7.23 18.73
N GLY A 165 3.88 8.46 19.15
CA GLY A 165 5.17 8.81 19.74
C GLY A 165 5.43 8.09 21.06
N ALA A 166 6.67 8.19 21.54
CA ALA A 166 7.08 7.70 22.85
C ALA A 166 6.26 8.32 23.98
N SER A 167 6.13 7.59 25.08
CA SER A 167 5.45 8.01 26.29
C SER A 167 6.31 7.72 27.51
N THR A 168 6.17 8.55 28.55
CA THR A 168 6.86 8.35 29.84
C THR A 168 6.15 7.33 30.74
N ALA A 169 4.89 7.00 30.44
CA ALA A 169 4.16 5.97 31.16
C ALA A 169 4.67 4.57 30.76
N ASP A 170 4.74 3.67 31.73
CA ASP A 170 5.14 2.29 31.46
C ASP A 170 4.12 1.60 30.53
N CYS A 171 4.56 0.53 29.88
CA CYS A 171 3.74 -0.15 28.88
C CYS A 171 2.43 -0.71 29.49
N GLU A 172 2.48 -1.32 30.67
CA GLU A 172 1.31 -1.91 31.33
C GLU A 172 0.31 -0.84 31.78
N GLY A 173 0.79 0.28 32.33
CA GLY A 173 -0.04 1.42 32.70
C GLY A 173 -0.79 2.01 31.50
N ARG A 174 -0.15 2.10 30.34
CA ARG A 174 -0.80 2.56 29.09
C ARG A 174 -1.81 1.56 28.57
N MET A 175 -1.48 0.27 28.56
CA MET A 175 -2.42 -0.78 28.20
C MET A 175 -3.66 -0.76 29.11
N ALA A 176 -3.47 -0.62 30.43
CA ALA A 176 -4.57 -0.52 31.39
C ALA A 176 -5.44 0.73 31.14
N ALA A 177 -4.81 1.89 30.90
CA ALA A 177 -5.52 3.14 30.60
C ALA A 177 -6.33 3.06 29.30
N LEU A 178 -5.79 2.39 28.27
CA LEU A 178 -6.52 2.09 27.04
C LEU A 178 -7.73 1.19 27.35
N LEU A 179 -7.50 0.04 27.98
CA LEU A 179 -8.56 -0.94 28.26
C LEU A 179 -9.69 -0.39 29.13
N ALA A 180 -9.39 0.54 30.05
CA ALA A 180 -10.40 1.23 30.87
C ALA A 180 -11.39 2.07 30.04
N GLN A 181 -10.99 2.51 28.84
CA GLN A 181 -11.80 3.34 27.94
C GLN A 181 -12.42 2.55 26.79
N THR A 182 -12.02 1.28 26.60
CA THR A 182 -12.56 0.43 25.54
C THR A 182 -14.03 0.09 25.77
N SER A 183 -14.77 -0.12 24.67
CA SER A 183 -16.19 -0.46 24.71
C SER A 183 -16.49 -1.65 25.63
N PRO A 184 -17.61 -1.63 26.38
CA PRO A 184 -18.06 -2.78 27.16
C PRO A 184 -18.51 -3.95 26.27
N MET A 185 -18.76 -3.70 24.97
CA MET A 185 -19.17 -4.73 24.01
C MET A 185 -17.99 -5.51 23.41
N LYS A 186 -16.74 -5.23 23.83
CA LYS A 186 -15.57 -5.95 23.34
C LYS A 186 -15.68 -7.44 23.65
N THR A 187 -15.27 -8.26 22.71
CA THR A 187 -15.13 -9.71 22.88
C THR A 187 -13.67 -10.10 22.69
N ASP A 188 -13.34 -11.33 23.07
CA ASP A 188 -12.04 -11.96 22.76
C ASP A 188 -10.84 -11.10 23.21
N LEU A 189 -10.95 -10.49 24.39
CA LEU A 189 -9.87 -9.70 24.96
C LEU A 189 -8.68 -10.59 25.30
N GLU A 190 -7.54 -10.32 24.67
CA GLU A 190 -6.24 -10.90 24.95
C GLU A 190 -5.25 -9.83 25.38
N GLN A 191 -4.33 -10.19 26.28
CA GLN A 191 -3.24 -9.33 26.75
C GLN A 191 -1.96 -10.15 26.83
N ARG A 192 -0.82 -9.52 26.54
CA ARG A 192 0.50 -10.12 26.66
C ARG A 192 1.50 -9.07 27.08
N VAL A 193 2.30 -9.39 28.09
CA VAL A 193 3.49 -8.62 28.48
C VAL A 193 4.71 -9.41 28.02
N ALA A 194 5.56 -8.79 27.22
CA ALA A 194 6.84 -9.31 26.78
C ALA A 194 7.96 -8.41 27.32
N ASP A 195 9.21 -8.82 27.11
CA ASP A 195 10.39 -8.13 27.65
C ASP A 195 10.49 -6.65 27.20
N ARG A 196 10.15 -6.36 25.95
CA ARG A 196 10.35 -5.02 25.35
C ARG A 196 9.06 -4.29 24.99
N HIS A 197 7.92 -4.92 25.16
CA HIS A 197 6.61 -4.35 24.86
C HIS A 197 5.50 -5.10 25.58
N CYS A 198 4.37 -4.45 25.79
CA CYS A 198 3.12 -5.15 26.06
C CYS A 198 2.15 -4.94 24.90
N GLN A 199 1.14 -5.79 24.81
CA GLN A 199 0.15 -5.73 23.75
C GLN A 199 -1.20 -6.22 24.25
N ALA A 200 -2.26 -5.65 23.68
CA ALA A 200 -3.63 -6.08 23.89
C ALA A 200 -4.34 -6.22 22.55
N ALA A 201 -5.26 -7.16 22.45
CA ALA A 201 -6.16 -7.28 21.32
C ALA A 201 -7.58 -7.55 21.80
N TYR A 202 -8.57 -7.03 21.09
CA TYR A 202 -9.97 -7.37 21.30
C TYR A 202 -10.74 -7.26 19.99
N ARG A 203 -11.95 -7.82 19.96
CA ARG A 203 -12.86 -7.71 18.82
C ARG A 203 -14.05 -6.82 19.15
N LEU A 204 -14.56 -6.13 18.15
CA LEU A 204 -15.82 -5.40 18.21
C LEU A 204 -16.66 -5.74 16.98
N GLN A 205 -17.95 -5.96 17.21
CA GLN A 205 -18.93 -5.95 16.13
C GLN A 205 -19.36 -4.50 15.91
N GLU A 206 -19.18 -4.03 14.69
CA GLU A 206 -19.46 -2.66 14.27
C GLU A 206 -20.54 -2.66 13.20
N GLU A 207 -21.28 -1.56 13.09
CA GLU A 207 -22.23 -1.35 12.01
C GLU A 207 -21.73 -0.21 11.14
N VAL A 208 -21.34 -0.53 9.91
CA VAL A 208 -20.82 0.43 8.93
C VAL A 208 -21.73 0.36 7.71
N ASP A 209 -22.36 1.48 7.35
CA ASP A 209 -23.30 1.58 6.24
C ASP A 209 -24.41 0.50 6.26
N GLY A 210 -24.91 0.16 7.46
CA GLY A 210 -25.94 -0.85 7.68
C GLY A 210 -25.47 -2.30 7.52
N LYS A 211 -24.15 -2.53 7.41
CA LYS A 211 -23.55 -3.86 7.41
C LYS A 211 -22.80 -4.10 8.70
N SER A 212 -23.02 -5.28 9.26
CA SER A 212 -22.27 -5.72 10.43
C SER A 212 -20.87 -6.15 10.00
N GLN A 213 -19.84 -5.53 10.56
CA GLN A 213 -18.43 -5.85 10.33
C GLN A 213 -17.75 -6.17 11.66
N CYS A 214 -16.99 -7.26 11.72
CA CYS A 214 -16.20 -7.58 12.90
C CYS A 214 -14.79 -7.01 12.75
N GLY A 215 -14.42 -6.06 13.59
CA GLY A 215 -13.09 -5.48 13.65
C GLY A 215 -12.25 -6.12 14.75
N THR A 216 -11.00 -6.47 14.45
CA THR A 216 -10.00 -6.79 15.46
C THR A 216 -9.11 -5.58 15.71
N TYR A 217 -9.03 -5.15 16.96
CA TYR A 217 -8.23 -4.01 17.39
C TYR A 217 -7.04 -4.52 18.18
N LEU A 218 -5.84 -4.29 17.66
CA LEU A 218 -4.59 -4.72 18.26
C LEU A 218 -3.74 -3.50 18.63
N PHE A 219 -3.18 -3.50 19.82
CA PHE A 219 -2.37 -2.42 20.37
C PHE A 219 -1.04 -2.99 20.83
N GLY A 220 0.06 -2.33 20.50
CA GLY A 220 1.38 -2.61 21.04
C GLY A 220 1.94 -1.35 21.70
N PHE A 221 2.47 -1.50 22.92
CA PHE A 221 3.04 -0.41 23.69
C PHE A 221 4.50 -0.67 24.01
N ALA A 222 5.38 0.25 23.63
CA ALA A 222 6.82 0.16 23.85
C ALA A 222 7.43 1.52 24.20
N GLU A 223 8.69 1.54 24.61
CA GLU A 223 9.41 2.77 25.02
C GLU A 223 9.52 3.78 23.86
N GLY A 224 9.88 3.33 22.66
CA GLY A 224 10.03 4.20 21.48
C GLY A 224 8.74 4.53 20.73
N GLY A 225 7.59 4.22 21.33
CA GLY A 225 6.26 4.57 20.81
C GLY A 225 5.36 3.38 20.55
N ASP A 226 4.09 3.68 20.27
CA ASP A 226 3.02 2.69 20.22
C ASP A 226 2.58 2.40 18.80
N ILE A 227 1.98 1.23 18.62
CA ILE A 227 1.34 0.81 17.38
C ILE A 227 -0.10 0.43 17.65
N HIS A 228 -0.99 0.85 16.77
CA HIS A 228 -2.39 0.44 16.76
C HIS A 228 -2.74 -0.10 15.38
N LEU A 229 -3.33 -1.29 15.35
CA LEU A 229 -3.87 -1.91 14.16
C LEU A 229 -5.39 -2.07 14.33
N ALA A 230 -6.16 -1.38 13.49
CA ALA A 230 -7.57 -1.70 13.26
C ALA A 230 -7.65 -2.64 12.05
N ILE A 231 -8.12 -3.86 12.27
CA ILE A 231 -8.06 -4.96 11.30
C ILE A 231 -9.49 -5.35 10.93
N TYR A 232 -9.83 -5.12 9.66
CA TYR A 232 -11.14 -5.43 9.11
C TYR A 232 -11.08 -6.64 8.20
N GLN A 233 -12.05 -7.53 8.38
CA GLN A 233 -12.18 -8.77 7.63
C GLN A 233 -13.59 -8.86 7.07
N ASP A 234 -13.73 -9.33 5.83
CA ASP A 234 -15.04 -9.55 5.21
C ASP A 234 -15.73 -10.79 5.80
N ASP A 235 -14.93 -11.78 6.23
CA ASP A 235 -15.37 -13.01 6.88
C ASP A 235 -14.24 -13.62 7.75
N ASP A 236 -14.53 -14.76 8.40
CA ASP A 236 -13.58 -15.44 9.29
C ASP A 236 -12.46 -16.23 8.58
N THR A 237 -12.39 -16.24 7.24
CA THR A 237 -11.32 -16.96 6.52
C THR A 237 -9.94 -16.36 6.78
N HIS A 238 -9.87 -15.08 7.15
CA HIS A 238 -8.62 -14.37 7.42
C HIS A 238 -8.15 -14.46 8.90
N GLN A 239 -8.86 -15.17 9.78
CA GLN A 239 -8.53 -15.22 11.22
C GLN A 239 -7.12 -15.73 11.49
N ALA A 240 -6.63 -16.68 10.69
CA ALA A 240 -5.26 -17.18 10.82
C ALA A 240 -4.20 -16.11 10.56
N SER A 241 -4.45 -15.21 9.60
CA SER A 241 -3.57 -14.07 9.30
C SER A 241 -3.55 -13.08 10.46
N VAL A 242 -4.73 -12.73 10.99
CA VAL A 242 -4.84 -11.84 12.15
C VAL A 242 -4.14 -12.42 13.38
N ARG A 243 -4.35 -13.72 13.64
CA ARG A 243 -3.70 -14.42 14.75
C ARG A 243 -2.18 -14.43 14.61
N ARG A 244 -1.66 -14.64 13.40
CA ARG A 244 -0.22 -14.58 13.12
C ARG A 244 0.36 -13.21 13.46
N VAL A 245 -0.32 -12.12 13.08
CA VAL A 245 0.10 -10.75 13.43
C VAL A 245 0.16 -10.59 14.96
N TRP A 246 -0.88 -10.99 15.68
CA TRP A 246 -0.90 -10.98 17.15
C TRP A 246 0.26 -11.76 17.78
N ASP A 247 0.50 -12.98 17.30
CA ASP A 247 1.52 -13.86 17.89
C ASP A 247 2.94 -13.41 17.61
N THR A 248 3.16 -12.67 16.52
CA THR A 248 4.49 -12.29 16.03
C THR A 248 4.82 -10.81 16.17
N LEU A 249 3.86 -9.97 16.60
CA LEU A 249 4.10 -8.56 16.84
C LEU A 249 5.25 -8.36 17.84
N ARG A 250 6.25 -7.56 17.42
CA ARG A 250 7.45 -7.28 18.19
C ARG A 250 7.88 -5.83 18.04
N TYR A 251 8.32 -5.25 19.14
CA TYR A 251 9.08 -4.01 19.12
C TYR A 251 10.58 -4.30 18.84
N GLN A 252 11.14 -3.57 17.88
CA GLN A 252 12.52 -3.67 17.41
C GLN A 252 13.33 -2.38 17.58
N GLY A 253 12.70 -1.28 18.01
CA GLY A 253 13.40 -0.01 18.17
C GLY A 253 14.61 -0.14 19.11
N ALA A 254 15.63 0.70 18.89
CA ALA A 254 16.79 0.79 19.78
C ALA A 254 16.36 1.25 21.18
#